data_AF-A0A243SE78-F1
#
_entry.id   AF-A0A243SE78-F1
#
_cell.length_a   1.000
_cell.length_b   1.000
_cell.length_c   1.000
_cell.angle_alpha   90.00
_cell.angle_beta   90.00
_cell.angle_gamma   90.00
#
_symmetry.space_group_name_H-M   'P 1'
#
loop_
_entity.id
_entity.type
_entity.pdbx_description
1 polymer ?
#
loop_
_entity_poly.entity_id
_entity_poly.type
_entity_poly.pdbx_seq_one_letter_code
_entity_poly.pdbx_strand_id
1 'polypeptide(L)'
;LNKNPEFVLKLRSEKNFPSISKFKLQVSDAIQQGIIKPIEAEQLFINIMCLNIFPFIGEPLLMALVDVDKDNYNKILENRKTEVAEFIINSIKI
;
A
#
# COMPACT_ATOMS: atom_id res chain seq x y z
N LEU A 1 10.34 -13.58 4.49
CA LEU A 1 11.17 -12.37 4.70
C LEU A 1 11.87 -12.40 6.05
N ASN A 2 11.17 -12.25 7.20
CA ASN A 2 11.84 -12.33 8.51
C ASN A 2 12.48 -13.69 8.85
N LYS A 3 12.00 -14.78 8.23
CA LYS A 3 12.58 -16.13 8.38
C LYS A 3 13.73 -16.44 7.42
N ASN A 4 14.04 -15.55 6.48
CA ASN A 4 15.14 -15.70 5.51
C ASN A 4 15.69 -14.31 5.11
N PRO A 5 16.58 -13.72 5.92
CA PRO A 5 17.15 -12.40 5.67
C PRO A 5 18.10 -12.38 4.44
N GLU A 6 18.78 -13.49 4.14
CA GLU A 6 19.68 -13.59 2.98
C GLU A 6 18.92 -13.46 1.65
N PHE A 7 17.68 -13.95 1.59
CA PHE A 7 16.82 -13.78 0.43
C PHE A 7 16.63 -12.31 0.05
N VAL A 8 16.51 -11.41 1.04
CA VAL A 8 16.35 -9.96 0.79
C VAL A 8 17.64 -9.35 0.26
N LEU A 9 18.80 -9.76 0.79
CA LEU A 9 20.10 -9.29 0.32
C LEU A 9 20.36 -9.72 -1.13
N LYS A 10 20.02 -10.96 -1.47
CA LYS A 10 20.12 -11.49 -2.83
C LYS A 10 19.20 -10.74 -3.80
N LEU A 11 17.93 -10.52 -3.42
CA LEU A 11 17.00 -9.73 -4.24
C LEU A 11 17.49 -8.29 -4.46
N ARG A 12 18.03 -7.65 -3.42
CA ARG A 12 18.57 -6.28 -3.54
C ARG A 12 19.78 -6.18 -4.47
N SER A 13 20.56 -7.27 -4.59
CA SER A 13 21.72 -7.32 -5.51
C SER A 13 21.33 -7.42 -6.99
N GLU A 14 20.06 -7.69 -7.29
CA GLU A 14 19.57 -7.67 -8.66
C GLU A 14 19.51 -6.23 -9.18
N LYS A 15 20.03 -6.02 -10.40
CA LYS A 15 20.16 -4.68 -11.01
C LYS A 15 18.85 -3.88 -11.10
N ASN A 16 17.70 -4.55 -11.05
CA ASN A 16 16.38 -3.96 -11.22
C ASN A 16 15.53 -4.01 -9.94
N PHE A 17 16.15 -4.15 -8.76
CA PHE A 17 15.39 -4.12 -7.51
C PHE A 17 14.63 -2.80 -7.38
N PRO A 18 13.30 -2.82 -7.14
CA PRO A 18 12.49 -1.62 -7.13
C PRO A 18 12.90 -0.69 -5.99
N SER A 19 12.95 0.61 -6.28
CA SER A 19 13.14 1.67 -5.29
C SER A 19 11.99 2.66 -5.34
N ILE A 20 11.76 3.34 -4.22
CA ILE A 20 10.73 4.38 -4.13
C ILE A 20 11.27 5.78 -4.45
N SER A 21 12.48 5.93 -4.99
CA SER A 21 13.11 7.25 -5.19
C SER A 21 12.28 8.18 -6.08
N LYS A 22 11.68 7.65 -7.15
CA LYS A 22 10.75 8.41 -8.00
C LYS A 22 9.49 8.83 -7.25
N PHE A 23 8.97 7.95 -6.40
CA PHE A 23 7.80 8.23 -5.58
C PHE A 23 8.08 9.34 -4.55
N LYS A 24 9.27 9.34 -3.92
CA LYS A 24 9.68 10.42 -3.02
C LYS A 24 9.70 11.78 -3.71
N LEU A 25 10.22 11.85 -4.93
CA LEU A 25 10.22 13.08 -5.73
C LEU A 25 8.78 13.55 -6.01
N GLN A 26 7.90 12.65 -6.45
CA GLN A 26 6.49 12.98 -6.70
C GLN A 26 5.76 13.52 -5.47
N VAL A 27 5.99 12.92 -4.30
CA VAL A 27 5.41 13.39 -3.03
C VAL A 27 5.95 14.77 -2.67
N SER A 28 7.26 14.98 -2.77
CA SER A 28 7.88 16.29 -2.51
C SER A 28 7.33 17.38 -3.44
N ASP A 29 7.23 17.10 -4.74
CA ASP A 29 6.70 18.05 -5.73
C ASP A 29 5.23 18.40 -5.45
N ALA A 30 4.41 17.40 -5.08
CA ALA A 30 3.01 17.61 -4.75
C ALA A 30 2.82 18.43 -3.45
N ILE A 31 3.70 18.25 -2.46
CA ILE A 31 3.72 19.08 -1.25
C ILE A 31 4.11 20.52 -1.60
N GLN A 32 5.16 20.71 -2.41
CA GLN A 32 5.61 22.05 -2.82
C GLN A 32 4.54 22.80 -3.62
N GLN A 33 3.75 22.09 -4.43
CA GLN A 33 2.64 22.66 -5.20
C GLN A 33 1.37 22.89 -4.36
N GLY A 34 1.35 22.49 -3.09
CA GLY A 34 0.17 22.63 -2.23
C GLY A 34 -1.00 21.74 -2.65
N ILE A 35 -0.73 20.61 -3.31
CA ILE A 35 -1.76 19.63 -3.72
C ILE A 35 -2.09 18.69 -2.56
N ILE A 36 -1.07 18.30 -1.78
CA ILE A 36 -1.20 17.41 -0.63
C ILE A 36 -0.52 18.00 0.59
N LYS A 37 -1.00 17.62 1.77
CA LYS A 37 -0.43 18.00 3.06
C LYS A 37 0.98 17.41 3.24
N PRO A 38 1.86 18.05 4.04
CA PRO A 38 3.17 17.49 4.34
C PRO A 38 3.08 16.08 4.94
N ILE A 39 3.77 15.13 4.32
CA ILE A 39 3.84 13.73 4.74
C ILE A 39 5.15 13.10 4.29
N GLU A 40 5.76 12.27 5.14
CA GLU A 40 6.93 11.47 4.78
C GLU A 40 6.56 10.43 3.71
N ALA A 41 7.28 10.43 2.58
CA ALA A 41 6.99 9.56 1.45
C ALA A 41 7.05 8.07 1.82
N GLU A 42 7.98 7.67 2.70
CA GLU A 42 8.09 6.33 3.25
C GLU A 42 6.81 5.90 3.98
N GLN A 43 6.23 6.80 4.80
CA GLN A 43 5.01 6.49 5.54
C GLN A 43 3.81 6.36 4.62
N LEU A 44 3.69 7.26 3.64
CA LEU A 44 2.63 7.16 2.63
C LEU A 44 2.75 5.85 1.84
N PHE A 45 3.97 5.48 1.43
CA PHE A 45 4.22 4.23 0.72
C PHE A 45 3.86 3.00 1.56
N ILE A 46 4.26 2.96 2.84
CA ILE A 46 3.93 1.87 3.75
C ILE A 46 2.40 1.74 3.91
N ASN A 47 1.69 2.85 4.10
CA ASN A 47 0.23 2.84 4.21
C ASN A 47 -0.44 2.29 2.95
N ILE A 48 0.00 2.73 1.76
CA ILE A 48 -0.48 2.20 0.47
C ILE A 48 -0.28 0.68 0.41
N MET A 49 0.92 0.20 0.75
CA MET A 49 1.25 -1.22 0.70
C MET A 49 0.43 -2.03 1.70
N CYS A 50 0.28 -1.56 2.94
CA CYS A 50 -0.53 -2.23 3.96
C CYS A 50 -1.99 -2.37 3.51
N LEU A 51 -2.60 -1.29 3.02
CA LEU A 51 -4.01 -1.30 2.58
C LEU A 51 -4.25 -2.21 1.38
N ASN A 52 -3.25 -2.41 0.52
CA ASN A 52 -3.38 -3.28 -0.64
C ASN A 52 -3.01 -4.74 -0.35
N ILE A 53 -1.97 -5.01 0.44
CA ILE A 53 -1.46 -6.37 0.66
C ILE A 53 -2.21 -7.10 1.77
N PHE A 54 -2.54 -6.40 2.86
CA PHE A 54 -3.14 -7.04 4.04
C PHE A 54 -4.45 -7.78 3.78
N PRO A 55 -5.37 -7.29 2.92
CA PRO A 55 -6.61 -8.01 2.59
C PRO A 55 -6.41 -9.42 2.02
N PHE A 56 -5.26 -9.67 1.37
CA PHE A 56 -4.91 -10.98 0.81
C PHE A 56 -4.20 -11.87 1.83
N ILE A 57 -3.30 -11.30 2.63
CA ILE A 57 -2.58 -12.05 3.68
C ILE A 57 -3.56 -12.45 4.81
N GLY A 58 -4.43 -11.53 5.20
CA GLY A 58 -5.37 -11.67 6.30
C GLY A 58 -6.76 -12.17 5.88
N GLU A 59 -6.92 -12.68 4.66
CA GLU A 59 -8.23 -13.01 4.10
C GLU A 59 -9.12 -13.87 5.03
N PRO A 60 -8.67 -15.04 5.55
CA PRO A 60 -9.52 -15.87 6.41
C PRO A 60 -9.98 -15.13 7.69
N LEU A 61 -9.10 -14.30 8.24
CA LEU A 61 -9.41 -13.50 9.44
C LEU A 61 -10.42 -12.40 9.11
N LEU A 62 -10.22 -11.67 8.00
CA LEU A 62 -11.10 -10.57 7.61
C LEU A 62 -12.48 -11.08 7.23
N MET A 63 -12.58 -12.20 6.50
CA MET A 63 -13.86 -12.87 6.20
C MET A 63 -14.62 -13.22 7.49
N ALA A 64 -13.93 -13.77 8.49
CA ALA A 64 -14.53 -14.12 9.78
C ALA A 64 -14.95 -12.88 10.59
N LEU A 65 -14.16 -11.80 10.55
CA LEU A 65 -14.45 -10.57 11.30
C LEU A 65 -15.63 -9.78 10.71
N VAL A 66 -15.78 -9.78 9.38
CA VAL A 66 -16.86 -9.05 8.69
C VAL A 66 -18.06 -9.94 8.35
N ASP A 67 -18.01 -11.21 8.74
CA ASP A 67 -19.07 -12.23 8.58
C ASP A 67 -19.58 -12.37 7.14
N VAL A 68 -18.67 -12.69 6.21
CA VAL A 68 -18.99 -12.89 4.79
C VAL A 68 -18.37 -14.17 4.23
N ASP A 69 -19.06 -14.75 3.23
CA ASP A 69 -18.51 -15.84 2.43
C ASP A 69 -17.46 -15.34 1.41
N LYS A 70 -16.81 -16.29 0.73
CA LYS A 70 -15.75 -16.02 -0.24
C LYS A 70 -16.23 -15.16 -1.40
N ASP A 71 -17.45 -15.38 -1.89
CA ASP A 71 -17.99 -14.66 -3.04
C ASP A 71 -18.27 -13.20 -2.71
N ASN A 72 -18.80 -12.91 -1.52
CA ASN A 72 -19.01 -11.55 -1.06
C ASN A 72 -17.68 -10.88 -0.66
N TYR A 73 -16.72 -11.63 -0.11
CA TYR A 73 -15.37 -11.09 0.13
C TYR A 73 -14.67 -10.69 -1.18
N ASN A 74 -14.81 -11.48 -2.25
CA ASN A 74 -14.28 -11.12 -3.56
C ASN A 74 -14.90 -9.82 -4.09
N LYS A 75 -16.20 -9.58 -3.87
CA LYS A 75 -16.84 -8.29 -4.22
C LYS A 75 -16.26 -7.13 -3.41
N ILE A 76 -15.97 -7.34 -2.12
CA ILE A 76 -15.25 -6.35 -1.30
C ILE A 76 -13.89 -6.07 -1.92
N LEU A 77 -13.10 -7.08 -2.28
CA LEU A 77 -11.79 -6.90 -2.91
C LEU A 77 -11.86 -6.15 -4.25
N GLU A 78 -12.91 -6.39 -5.07
CA GLU A 78 -13.13 -5.64 -6.30
C GLU A 78 -13.41 -4.16 -6.03
N ASN A 79 -14.30 -3.84 -5.09
CA ASN A 79 -14.61 -2.46 -4.70
C ASN A 79 -13.39 -1.76 -4.07
N ARG A 80 -12.50 -2.50 -3.41
CA ARG A 80 -11.27 -1.94 -2.82
C ARG A 80 -10.35 -1.26 -3.83
N LYS A 81 -10.43 -1.59 -5.12
CA LYS A 81 -9.63 -0.94 -6.17
C LYS A 81 -9.88 0.58 -6.22
N THR A 82 -11.11 1.01 -5.96
CA THR A 82 -11.49 2.43 -5.89
C THR A 82 -11.47 2.96 -4.47
N GLU A 83 -12.06 2.23 -3.52
CA GLU A 83 -12.19 2.65 -2.11
C GLU A 83 -10.83 2.94 -1.46
N VAL A 84 -9.81 2.13 -1.74
CA VAL A 84 -8.46 2.34 -1.18
C VAL A 84 -7.83 3.61 -1.75
N ALA A 85 -7.97 3.85 -3.05
CA ALA A 85 -7.44 5.06 -3.68
C ALA A 85 -8.12 6.31 -3.12
N GLU A 86 -9.45 6.30 -3.01
CA GLU A 86 -10.22 7.41 -2.43
C GLU A 86 -9.82 7.67 -0.97
N PHE A 87 -9.70 6.61 -0.15
CA PHE A 87 -9.26 6.73 1.23
C PHE A 87 -7.88 7.39 1.34
N ILE A 88 -6.90 6.94 0.54
CA ILE A 88 -5.55 7.49 0.55
C ILE A 88 -5.55 8.95 0.10
N ILE A 89 -6.19 9.27 -1.03
CA ILE A 89 -6.26 10.63 -1.58
C ILE A 89 -6.92 11.57 -0.57
N ASN A 90 -8.06 11.18 -0.01
CA ASN A 90 -8.76 11.97 0.99
C ASN A 90 -7.93 12.16 2.27
N SER A 91 -7.08 11.20 2.62
CA SER A 91 -6.21 11.32 3.79
C SER A 91 -5.09 12.34 3.61
N ILE A 92 -4.65 12.65 2.38
CA ILE A 92 -3.50 13.52 2.12
C ILE A 92 -3.83 14.83 1.40
N LYS A 93 -4.98 14.92 0.72
CA LYS A 93 -5.37 16.16 0.04
C LYS A 93 -5.53 17.32 1.04
N ILE A 94 -5.29 18.53 0.55
CA ILE A 94 -5.56 19.78 1.27
C ILE A 94 -7.04 20.17 1.12
#